data_AF-A0A8J4U646-F1
#
_entry.id   AF-A0A8J4U646-F1
#
_cell.length_a   1.000
_cell.length_b   1.000
_cell.length_c   1.000
_cell.angle_alpha   90.00
_cell.angle_beta   90.00
_cell.angle_gamma   90.00
#
_symmetry.space_group_name_H-M   'P 1'
#
loop_
_entity.id
_entity.type
_entity.pdbx_description
1 polymer ?
#
loop_
_entity_poly.entity_id
_entity_poly.type
_entity_poly.pdbx_seq_one_letter_code
_entity_poly.pdbx_strand_id
1 'polypeptide(L)' 'ISMSGLTVYLGKQTLSGLNPKQIVRGVKKVVIHPQYNSATFNNDIALLLLNSSVTFNSYITPVCLA' A
#
# COMPACT_ATOMS: atom_id res chain seq x y z
N ILE A 1 7.39 -1.07 16.41
CA ILE A 1 6.36 -1.97 15.85
C ILE A 1 7.09 -2.97 14.95
N SER A 2 7.12 -4.25 15.32
CA SER A 2 7.68 -5.29 14.45
C SER A 2 6.76 -5.46 13.24
N MET A 3 7.32 -5.29 12.03
CA MET A 3 6.58 -5.17 10.77
C MET A 3 6.36 -6.51 10.05
N SER A 4 6.52 -7.64 10.73
CA SER A 4 6.37 -8.97 10.14
C SER A 4 4.90 -9.26 9.85
N GLY A 5 4.45 -8.97 8.62
CA GLY A 5 3.15 -9.45 8.11
C GLY A 5 2.41 -8.53 7.14
N LEU A 6 2.79 -7.25 7.02
CA LEU A 6 2.07 -6.34 6.12
C LEU A 6 2.45 -6.56 4.66
N THR A 7 1.43 -6.82 3.83
CA THR A 7 1.57 -7.14 2.41
C THR A 7 0.60 -6.30 1.60
N VAL A 8 1.07 -5.76 0.47
CA VAL A 8 0.28 -5.00 -0.48
C VAL A 8 0.03 -5.84 -1.73
N TYR A 9 -1.23 -5.92 -2.14
CA TYR A 9 -1.66 -6.55 -3.38
C TYR A 9 -2.01 -5.45 -4.38
N LEU A 10 -1.36 -5.45 -5.54
CA LEU A 10 -1.61 -4.50 -6.63
C LEU A 10 -2.16 -5.24 -7.84
N GLY A 11 -2.96 -4.57 -8.68
CA GLY A 11 -3.56 -5.18 -9.88
C GLY A 11 -4.60 -6.26 -9.57
N LYS A 12 -5.20 -6.22 -8.38
CA LYS A 12 -6.22 -7.15 -7.92
C LYS A 12 -7.61 -6.65 -8.35
N GLN A 13 -8.39 -7.53 -8.98
CA GLN A 13 -9.72 -7.25 -9.50
C GLN A 13 -10.83 -7.75 -8.58
N THR A 14 -10.65 -8.93 -7.96
CA THR A 14 -11.61 -9.52 -7.02
C THR A 14 -10.95 -9.78 -5.66
N LEU A 15 -11.73 -9.66 -4.58
CA LEU A 15 -11.22 -9.91 -3.22
C LEU A 15 -10.84 -11.38 -3.02
N SER A 16 -11.64 -12.30 -3.55
CA SER A 16 -11.41 -13.74 -3.54
C SER A 16 -11.24 -14.31 -4.95
N GLY A 17 -10.59 -15.47 -5.06
CA GLY A 17 -10.36 -16.14 -6.34
C GLY A 17 -9.11 -15.68 -7.10
N LEU A 18 -8.95 -16.23 -8.31
CA LEU A 18 -7.77 -16.02 -9.15
C LEU A 18 -7.72 -14.60 -9.70
N ASN A 19 -6.57 -13.93 -9.51
CA ASN A 19 -6.30 -12.62 -10.07
C ASN A 19 -4.97 -12.68 -10.85
N PRO A 20 -4.98 -13.05 -12.14
CA PRO A 20 -3.76 -13.38 -12.88
C PRO A 20 -2.84 -12.18 -13.15
N LYS A 21 -3.35 -10.96 -12.98
CA LYS A 21 -2.60 -9.70 -13.13
C LYS A 21 -2.14 -9.12 -11.79
N GLN A 22 -2.48 -9.77 -10.67
CA GLN A 22 -2.07 -9.28 -9.37
C GLN A 22 -0.57 -9.48 -9.15
N ILE A 23 0.02 -8.57 -8.40
CA ILE A 23 1.34 -8.78 -7.81
C ILE A 23 1.27 -8.53 -6.31
N VAL A 24 2.21 -9.14 -5.60
CA VAL A 24 2.33 -9.06 -4.16
C VAL A 24 3.65 -8.39 -3.81
N ARG A 25 3.62 -7.45 -2.85
CA ARG A 25 4.81 -6.78 -2.33
C ARG A 25 4.74 -6.72 -0.81
N GLY A 26 5.88 -7.00 -0.17
CA GLY A 26 6.02 -6.76 1.26
C GLY A 26 6.22 -5.28 1.53
N VAL A 27 5.95 -4.84 2.75
CA VAL A 27 6.22 -3.46 3.18
C VAL A 27 7.57 -3.39 3.89
N LYS A 28 8.47 -2.55 3.38
CA LYS A 28 9.77 -2.25 4.01
C LYS A 28 9.61 -1.28 5.17
N LYS A 29 8.76 -0.27 5.02
CA LYS A 29 8.56 0.79 6.03
C LYS A 29 7.14 1.35 5.98
N VAL A 30 6.54 1.59 7.14
CA VAL A 30 5.35 2.42 7.30
C VAL A 30 5.81 3.78 7.80
N VAL A 31 5.36 4.84 7.16
CA VAL A 31 5.59 6.23 7.58
C VAL A 31 4.24 6.82 7.95
N ILE A 32 3.94 6.86 9.24
CA ILE A 32 2.74 7.50 9.78
C ILE A 32 2.97 9.01 9.76
N HIS A 33 1.93 9.79 9.44
CA HIS A 33 2.03 11.25 9.52
C HIS A 33 2.51 11.68 10.92
N PRO A 34 3.54 12.54 11.05
CA PRO A 34 4.14 12.87 12.34
C PRO A 34 3.19 13.58 13.31
N GLN A 35 2.13 14.19 12.79
CA GLN A 35 1.09 14.87 13.56
C GLN A 35 -0.25 14.09 13.57
N TYR A 36 -0.24 12.79 13.22
CA TYR A 36 -1.43 11.96 13.38
C TYR A 36 -1.89 11.96 14.83
N ASN A 37 -3.17 12.21 15.05
CA ASN A 37 -3.78 12.21 16.37
C ASN A 37 -4.91 11.18 16.41
N SER A 38 -4.72 10.10 17.17
CA SER A 38 -5.67 8.99 17.24
C SER A 38 -6.97 9.30 17.98
N ALA A 39 -7.05 10.40 18.74
CA ALA A 39 -8.28 10.81 19.42
C ALA A 39 -9.20 11.66 18.52
N THR A 40 -8.62 12.37 17.55
CA THR A 40 -9.35 13.29 16.66
C THR A 40 -9.35 12.86 15.20
N PHE A 41 -8.51 11.88 14.83
CA PHE A 41 -8.23 11.48 13.45
C PHE A 41 -7.63 12.60 12.57
N ASN A 42 -7.14 13.68 13.19
CA ASN A 42 -6.39 14.69 12.45
C ASN A 42 -5.14 14.07 11.85
N ASN A 43 -4.89 14.40 10.57
CA ASN A 43 -3.79 13.87 9.77
C ASN A 43 -3.75 12.34 9.67
N ASP A 44 -4.92 11.69 9.52
CA ASP A 44 -5.04 10.25 9.30
C ASP A 44 -4.59 9.84 7.90
N ILE A 45 -3.27 9.84 7.69
CA ILE A 45 -2.60 9.42 6.46
C ILE A 45 -1.27 8.75 6.79
N ALA A 46 -0.90 7.76 5.99
CA ALA A 46 0.40 7.09 6.07
C ALA A 46 0.91 6.71 4.68
N LEU A 47 2.23 6.58 4.55
CA LEU A 47 2.89 6.06 3.37
C LEU A 47 3.44 4.65 3.64
N LEU A 48 3.25 3.74 2.69
CA LEU A 48 3.84 2.42 2.69
C LEU A 48 4.97 2.37 1.67
N LEU A 49 6.21 2.21 2.14
CA LEU A 49 7.34 1.94 1.27
C LEU A 49 7.41 0.44 0.99
N LEU A 50 7.21 0.05 -0.27
CA LEU A 50 7.30 -1.34 -0.71
C LEU A 50 8.74 -1.87 -0.61
N ASN A 51 8.90 -3.17 -0.39
CA ASN A 51 10.22 -3.82 -0.31
C ASN A 51 10.92 -3.97 -1.66
N SER A 52 10.19 -3.92 -2.76
CA SER A 52 10.71 -3.83 -4.12
C SER A 52 9.78 -3.02 -5.01
N SER A 53 10.33 -2.48 -6.09
CA SER A 53 9.57 -1.70 -7.07
C SER A 53 8.51 -2.53 -7.79
N VAL A 54 7.57 -1.82 -8.41
CA VAL A 54 6.50 -2.38 -9.25
C VAL A 54 6.62 -1.80 -10.64
N THR A 55 6.38 -2.62 -11.66
CA THR A 55 6.37 -2.18 -13.06
C THR A 55 4.97 -1.74 -13.43
N PHE A 56 4.81 -0.48 -13.85
CA PHE A 56 3.53 0.03 -14.31
C PHE A 56 3.10 -0.63 -15.61
N ASN A 57 1.79 -0.87 -15.72
CA ASN A 57 1.15 -1.50 -16.87
C ASN A 57 -0.36 -1.19 -16.83
N SER A 58 -1.14 -1.75 -17.76
CA SER A 58 -2.59 -1.52 -17.86
C SER A 58 -3.41 -1.87 -16.60
N TYR A 59 -2.84 -2.60 -15.63
CA TYR A 59 -3.48 -3.04 -14.38
C TYR A 59 -2.88 -2.39 -13.12
N ILE A 60 -1.72 -1.74 -13.24
CA ILE A 60 -1.00 -1.12 -12.12
C ILE A 60 -0.49 0.23 -12.59
N THR A 61 -1.15 1.31 -12.18
CA THR A 61 -0.78 2.68 -12.50
C THR A 61 -0.92 3.57 -11.26
N PRO A 62 -0.11 4.64 -11.15
CA PRO A 62 -0.24 5.59 -10.05
C PRO A 62 -1.48 6.48 -10.24
N VAL A 63 -2.00 6.99 -9.13
CA VAL A 63 -2.97 8.10 -9.12
C VAL A 63 -2.23 9.44 -9.06
N CYS A 64 -2.81 10.48 -9.64
CA CYS A 64 -2.28 11.84 -9.51
C CYS A 64 -2.55 12.37 -8.10
N LEU A 65 -1.68 13.27 -7.63
CA LEU A 65 -1.90 14.04 -6.39
C LEU A 65 -2.62 15.35 -6.73
N ALA A 66 -3.44 15.84 -5.80
CA ALA A 66 -4.19 17.09 -5.92
C ALA A 66 -3.31 18.33 -5.70
#